data_AF-A0A060XPP2-F1
#
_entry.id   AF-A0A060XPP2-F1
#
_cell.length_a   1.000
_cell.length_b   1.000
_cell.length_c   1.000
_cell.angle_alpha   90.00
_cell.angle_beta   90.00
_cell.angle_gamma   90.00
#
_symmetry.space_group_name_H-M   'P 1'
#
loop_
_entity.id
_entity.type
_entity.pdbx_description
1 polymer ?
#
loop_
_entity_poly.entity_id
_entity_poly.type
_entity_poly.pdbx_seq_one_letter_code
_entity_poly.pdbx_strand_id
1 'polypeptide(L)'
;MSVPDYMQCAEDHQTVLVVVQPVGIVPEDQFFRIYKRIASVAQVSIRDSQRNLYIRYRHHYLPENNEWGDFQTHRKVVGLISVTTCGSAKEWPQTLDRFHSQKEVFGATLYDSRLLVFGLQGEIAEQQRTDVAFYSSYEDCPNVEKRVEDFVESIFIVLESKRLDRATDKSGDKIPLLCVPFEKKDFVGLDTDSRHYKKRCQGRMRKHVGDLCLQAGMLQDALVHYHMAVELLRSVNDFLWLGAALEGLCSASVIFHYPGGTAGKASGRKPSLAQGQGQAADAGKRHRPGALTANGISADTSSEIGRAKNCLGPEDIIEKYKEAISYYGKYKNAGVIELEACVKAVRVLAIQKRAMEASEFLQNAVYINLGQLSEEEKIQRYSILSELYHLIGFHRKSAFFKRVAAMQCVAPTIPEPGWRACYKLLLETLPGYSLSLDPKDFSKGT
;
A
#
# COMPACT_ATOMS: atom_id res chain seq x y z
N MET A 1 -14.38 -4.80 -5.64
CA MET A 1 -13.26 -5.34 -4.85
C MET A 1 -13.86 -6.40 -3.96
N SER A 2 -13.34 -7.61 -4.01
CA SER A 2 -13.93 -8.77 -3.33
C SER A 2 -13.44 -8.90 -1.90
N VAL A 3 -12.15 -8.67 -1.64
CA VAL A 3 -11.53 -8.96 -0.33
C VAL A 3 -10.70 -7.78 0.19
N PRO A 4 -10.85 -7.36 1.47
CA PRO A 4 -10.00 -6.36 2.10
C PRO A 4 -8.55 -6.82 2.29
N ASP A 5 -7.58 -5.96 1.95
CA ASP A 5 -6.18 -6.12 2.35
C ASP A 5 -5.96 -5.45 3.71
N TYR A 6 -6.26 -6.21 4.77
CA TYR A 6 -6.11 -5.80 6.17
C TYR A 6 -4.69 -5.39 6.58
N MET A 7 -3.69 -5.74 5.77
CA MET A 7 -2.30 -5.37 6.02
C MET A 7 -1.96 -3.98 5.48
N GLN A 8 -2.88 -3.34 4.74
CA GLN A 8 -2.63 -2.01 4.21
C GLN A 8 -2.36 -0.97 5.29
N CYS A 9 -1.39 -0.14 4.98
CA CYS A 9 -0.98 0.99 5.80
C CYS A 9 -0.90 2.26 4.94
N ALA A 10 -0.73 3.42 5.58
CA ALA A 10 -0.64 4.70 4.87
C ALA A 10 0.54 4.72 3.89
N GLU A 11 1.65 4.08 4.26
CA GLU A 11 2.88 4.03 3.46
C GLU A 11 2.69 3.23 2.18
N ASP A 12 1.72 2.30 2.11
CA ASP A 12 1.48 1.57 0.87
C ASP A 12 1.09 2.52 -0.28
N HIS A 13 0.51 3.71 0.01
CA HIS A 13 0.18 4.72 -1.00
C HIS A 13 1.42 5.27 -1.75
N GLN A 14 2.63 5.18 -1.18
CA GLN A 14 3.88 5.57 -1.86
C GLN A 14 4.56 4.40 -2.60
N THR A 15 3.99 3.20 -2.54
CA THR A 15 4.61 2.00 -3.12
C THR A 15 4.10 1.72 -4.53
N VAL A 16 4.97 1.18 -5.38
CA VAL A 16 4.58 0.47 -6.60
C VAL A 16 4.35 -1.01 -6.31
N LEU A 17 3.35 -1.60 -6.95
CA LEU A 17 3.01 -3.01 -6.76
C LEU A 17 3.63 -3.88 -7.86
N VAL A 18 4.41 -4.86 -7.44
CA VAL A 18 5.03 -5.87 -8.30
C VAL A 18 4.50 -7.25 -7.94
N VAL A 19 4.02 -7.99 -8.93
CA VAL A 19 3.61 -9.38 -8.77
C VAL A 19 4.80 -10.29 -9.10
N VAL A 20 5.04 -11.29 -8.25
CA VAL A 20 6.08 -12.31 -8.46
C VAL A 20 5.42 -13.66 -8.59
N GLN A 21 5.52 -14.32 -9.73
CA GLN A 21 4.80 -15.57 -10.00
C GLN A 21 5.71 -16.68 -10.54
N PRO A 22 5.49 -17.94 -10.16
CA PRO A 22 6.13 -19.05 -10.85
C PRO A 22 5.52 -19.21 -12.26
N VAL A 23 6.35 -19.60 -13.22
CA VAL A 23 5.96 -20.05 -14.55
C VAL A 23 6.39 -21.51 -14.69
N GLY A 24 5.45 -22.39 -15.06
CA GLY A 24 5.72 -23.82 -15.15
C GLY A 24 5.91 -24.46 -13.77
N ILE A 25 6.73 -25.50 -13.70
CA ILE A 25 6.97 -26.28 -12.49
C ILE A 25 8.18 -25.70 -11.78
N VAL A 26 7.94 -24.99 -10.67
CA VAL A 26 8.98 -24.47 -9.79
C VAL A 26 8.75 -25.02 -8.38
N PRO A 27 9.72 -25.71 -7.77
CA PRO A 27 9.60 -26.16 -6.38
C PRO A 27 9.32 -24.99 -5.43
N GLU A 28 8.39 -25.18 -4.48
CA GLU A 28 7.89 -24.11 -3.61
C GLU A 28 9.00 -23.50 -2.74
N ASP A 29 9.89 -24.34 -2.19
CA ASP A 29 11.05 -23.93 -1.42
C ASP A 29 11.99 -23.03 -2.24
N GLN A 30 12.22 -23.39 -3.50
CA GLN A 30 13.06 -22.63 -4.43
C GLN A 30 12.40 -21.32 -4.86
N PHE A 31 11.10 -21.34 -5.15
CA PHE A 31 10.34 -20.13 -5.45
C PHE A 31 10.44 -19.13 -4.29
N PHE A 32 10.16 -19.56 -3.05
CA PHE A 32 10.20 -18.66 -1.90
C PHE A 32 11.62 -18.22 -1.53
N ARG A 33 12.65 -19.02 -1.84
CA ARG A 33 14.05 -18.58 -1.74
C ARG A 33 14.32 -17.39 -2.67
N ILE A 34 13.94 -17.49 -3.95
CA ILE A 34 14.12 -16.39 -4.90
C ILE A 34 13.21 -15.21 -4.58
N TYR A 35 11.97 -15.46 -4.19
CA TYR A 35 11.04 -14.42 -3.76
C TYR A 35 11.61 -13.58 -2.61
N LYS A 36 12.26 -14.20 -1.61
CA LYS A 36 12.93 -13.48 -0.52
C LYS A 36 14.05 -12.57 -1.02
N ARG A 37 14.83 -13.00 -2.01
CA ARG A 37 15.89 -12.18 -2.63
C ARG A 37 15.29 -11.02 -3.41
N ILE A 38 14.26 -11.25 -4.23
CA ILE A 38 13.52 -10.19 -4.92
C ILE A 38 12.96 -9.19 -3.91
N ALA A 39 12.26 -9.67 -2.89
CA ALA A 39 11.62 -8.83 -1.88
C ALA A 39 12.61 -8.12 -0.94
N SER A 40 13.89 -8.48 -0.95
CA SER A 40 14.94 -7.75 -0.23
C SER A 40 15.20 -6.37 -0.85
N VAL A 41 14.92 -6.20 -2.15
CA VAL A 41 14.97 -4.92 -2.87
C VAL A 41 13.65 -4.17 -2.68
N ALA A 42 13.31 -3.83 -1.44
CA ALA A 42 12.05 -3.15 -1.12
C ALA A 42 12.09 -1.62 -1.40
N GLN A 43 13.27 -1.08 -1.66
CA GLN A 43 13.52 0.33 -1.90
C GLN A 43 14.71 0.50 -2.85
N VAL A 44 14.59 1.39 -3.83
CA VAL A 44 15.69 1.75 -4.75
C VAL A 44 15.83 3.27 -4.78
N SER A 45 17.05 3.76 -4.58
CA SER A 45 17.39 5.17 -4.73
C SER A 45 17.60 5.49 -6.20
N ILE A 46 16.79 6.38 -6.75
CA ILE A 46 16.86 6.76 -8.16
C ILE A 46 18.02 7.72 -8.36
N ARG A 47 18.96 7.28 -9.21
CA ARG A 47 20.11 8.06 -9.66
C ARG A 47 19.62 9.41 -10.22
N ASP A 48 20.35 10.48 -9.93
CA ASP A 48 20.07 11.87 -10.36
C ASP A 48 18.93 12.64 -9.67
N SER A 49 18.06 12.00 -8.89
CA SER A 49 16.92 12.72 -8.28
C SER A 49 16.86 12.74 -6.75
N GLN A 50 17.74 12.02 -6.05
CA GLN A 50 17.68 11.84 -4.57
C GLN A 50 16.31 11.32 -4.08
N ARG A 51 15.51 10.73 -4.97
CA ARG A 51 14.20 10.14 -4.67
C ARG A 51 14.35 8.65 -4.45
N ASN A 52 13.50 8.11 -3.58
CA ASN A 52 13.41 6.68 -3.32
C ASN A 52 12.10 6.16 -3.93
N LEU A 53 12.20 5.07 -4.69
CA LEU A 53 11.04 4.28 -5.10
C LEU A 53 10.87 3.12 -4.13
N TYR A 54 9.66 2.98 -3.57
CA TYR A 54 9.32 1.89 -2.65
C TYR A 54 8.50 0.83 -3.36
N ILE A 55 8.79 -0.45 -3.09
CA ILE A 55 8.22 -1.57 -3.83
C ILE A 55 7.52 -2.52 -2.88
N ARG A 56 6.28 -2.88 -3.24
CA ARG A 56 5.49 -3.90 -2.57
C ARG A 56 5.41 -5.12 -3.48
N TYR A 57 6.06 -6.21 -3.08
CA TYR A 57 5.99 -7.48 -3.81
C TYR A 57 4.85 -8.37 -3.30
N ARG A 58 4.09 -8.98 -4.20
CA ARG A 58 3.05 -9.97 -3.87
C ARG A 58 3.21 -11.21 -4.74
N HIS A 59 3.20 -12.40 -4.12
CA HIS A 59 3.17 -13.67 -4.86
C HIS A 59 1.75 -14.21 -5.10
N HIS A 60 0.78 -13.68 -4.35
CA HIS A 60 -0.64 -13.91 -4.55
C HIS A 60 -1.35 -12.57 -4.79
N TYR A 61 -2.03 -12.45 -5.91
CA TYR A 61 -2.76 -11.24 -6.30
C TYR A 61 -3.97 -11.61 -7.18
N LEU A 62 -5.13 -11.04 -6.87
CA LEU A 62 -6.35 -11.20 -7.65
C LEU A 62 -6.40 -10.13 -8.75
N PRO A 63 -6.42 -10.49 -10.05
CA PRO A 63 -6.42 -9.52 -11.15
C PRO A 63 -7.56 -8.49 -11.10
N GLU A 64 -8.72 -8.84 -10.55
CA GLU A 64 -9.87 -7.95 -10.36
C GLU A 64 -9.54 -6.69 -9.54
N ASN A 65 -8.52 -6.76 -8.67
CA ASN A 65 -8.08 -5.60 -7.90
C ASN A 65 -7.45 -4.51 -8.78
N ASN A 66 -6.96 -4.84 -9.98
CA ASN A 66 -6.42 -3.85 -10.91
C ASN A 66 -7.49 -2.89 -11.42
N GLU A 67 -8.77 -3.29 -11.43
CA GLU A 67 -9.85 -2.42 -11.88
C GLU A 67 -10.07 -1.21 -10.95
N TRP A 68 -9.53 -1.27 -9.73
CA TRP A 68 -9.52 -0.17 -8.76
C TRP A 68 -8.25 0.70 -8.85
N GLY A 69 -7.31 0.35 -9.74
CA GLY A 69 -6.01 1.00 -9.84
C GLY A 69 -6.04 2.46 -10.27
N ASP A 70 -7.08 2.90 -10.99
CA ASP A 70 -7.23 4.33 -11.33
C ASP A 70 -7.74 5.15 -10.13
N PHE A 71 -8.47 4.49 -9.22
CA PHE A 71 -8.98 5.07 -7.99
C PHE A 71 -7.95 5.06 -6.85
N GLN A 72 -7.10 4.03 -6.78
CA GLN A 72 -5.99 3.92 -5.82
C GLN A 72 -4.79 3.26 -6.51
N THR A 73 -3.83 4.06 -6.99
CA THR A 73 -2.73 3.57 -7.85
C THR A 73 -1.80 2.58 -7.19
N HIS A 74 -1.66 2.61 -5.86
CA HIS A 74 -0.87 1.63 -5.11
C HIS A 74 -1.44 0.20 -5.15
N ARG A 75 -2.68 0.02 -5.63
CA ARG A 75 -3.26 -1.31 -5.89
C ARG A 75 -2.96 -1.81 -7.30
N LYS A 76 -2.53 -0.93 -8.20
CA LYS A 76 -2.35 -1.26 -9.61
C LYS A 76 -1.05 -2.03 -9.79
N VAL A 77 -1.12 -3.24 -10.34
CA VAL A 77 0.09 -4.00 -10.70
C VAL A 77 0.78 -3.28 -11.85
N VAL A 78 1.99 -2.81 -11.60
CA VAL A 78 2.83 -2.11 -12.58
C VAL A 78 4.08 -2.91 -12.95
N GLY A 79 4.41 -3.96 -12.21
CA GLY A 79 5.53 -4.84 -12.53
C GLY A 79 5.20 -6.32 -12.38
N LEU A 80 5.83 -7.14 -13.23
CA LEU A 80 5.75 -8.60 -13.18
C LEU A 80 7.16 -9.19 -13.17
N ILE A 81 7.46 -10.03 -12.19
CA ILE A 81 8.65 -10.87 -12.19
C ILE A 81 8.20 -12.33 -12.21
N SER A 82 8.49 -13.03 -13.30
CA SER A 82 8.21 -14.46 -13.41
C SER A 82 9.47 -15.26 -13.09
N VAL A 83 9.31 -16.33 -12.31
CA VAL A 83 10.40 -17.26 -11.93
C VAL A 83 10.12 -18.61 -12.57
N THR A 84 11.07 -19.20 -13.28
CA THR A 84 10.88 -20.49 -13.97
C THR A 84 12.09 -21.40 -13.85
N THR A 85 11.86 -22.71 -13.86
CA THR A 85 12.89 -23.71 -14.15
C THR A 85 12.77 -24.10 -15.62
N CYS A 86 13.87 -24.07 -16.37
CA CYS A 86 13.94 -24.56 -17.75
C CYS A 86 15.19 -25.43 -17.90
N GLY A 87 15.01 -26.75 -18.06
CA GLY A 87 16.12 -27.70 -18.05
C GLY A 87 16.72 -27.96 -19.44
N SER A 88 16.04 -27.57 -20.51
CA SER A 88 16.50 -27.84 -21.87
C SER A 88 16.11 -26.77 -22.87
N ALA A 89 16.93 -26.60 -23.91
CA ALA A 89 16.65 -25.72 -25.04
C ALA A 89 15.33 -26.05 -25.76
N LYS A 90 14.85 -27.29 -25.65
CA LYS A 90 13.58 -27.74 -26.26
C LYS A 90 12.35 -27.16 -25.55
N GLU A 91 12.44 -26.93 -24.25
CA GLU A 91 11.35 -26.40 -23.42
C GLU A 91 11.30 -24.86 -23.46
N TRP A 92 12.35 -24.21 -23.95
CA TRP A 92 12.48 -22.76 -23.95
C TRP A 92 11.33 -22.04 -24.68
N PRO A 93 10.92 -22.44 -25.91
CA PRO A 93 9.81 -21.78 -26.60
C PRO A 93 8.51 -21.83 -25.79
N GLN A 94 8.18 -22.99 -25.22
CA GLN A 94 6.97 -23.16 -24.40
C GLN A 94 7.04 -22.34 -23.10
N THR A 95 8.23 -22.22 -22.51
CA THR A 95 8.44 -21.40 -21.30
C THR A 95 8.21 -19.92 -21.61
N LEU A 96 8.71 -19.46 -22.76
CA LEU A 96 8.55 -18.09 -23.21
C LEU A 96 7.08 -17.77 -23.52
N ASP A 97 6.36 -18.67 -24.19
CA ASP A 97 4.93 -18.51 -24.45
C ASP A 97 4.11 -18.39 -23.16
N ARG A 98 4.40 -19.23 -22.15
CA ARG A 98 3.74 -19.16 -20.84
C ARG A 98 4.00 -17.83 -20.13
N PHE A 99 5.23 -17.30 -20.23
CA PHE A 99 5.56 -15.98 -19.70
C PHE A 99 4.77 -14.87 -20.40
N HIS A 100 4.64 -14.93 -21.73
CA HIS A 100 3.82 -13.99 -22.48
C HIS A 100 2.34 -14.05 -22.09
N SER A 101 1.77 -15.25 -21.91
CA SER A 101 0.38 -15.39 -21.42
C SER A 101 0.18 -14.78 -20.03
N GLN A 102 1.14 -14.95 -19.11
CA GLN A 102 1.06 -14.28 -17.79
C GLN A 102 1.14 -12.75 -17.91
N LYS A 103 2.00 -12.25 -18.80
CA LYS A 103 2.14 -10.81 -19.06
C LYS A 103 0.83 -10.21 -19.57
N GLU A 104 0.09 -10.91 -20.43
CA GLU A 104 -1.19 -10.46 -20.98
C GLU A 104 -2.25 -10.21 -19.90
N VAL A 105 -2.28 -11.01 -18.83
CA VAL A 105 -3.21 -10.85 -17.69
C VAL A 105 -3.12 -9.46 -17.07
N PHE A 106 -1.92 -8.86 -17.05
CA PHE A 106 -1.66 -7.54 -16.46
C PHE A 106 -1.35 -6.46 -17.52
N GLY A 107 -1.44 -6.79 -18.80
CA GLY A 107 -0.86 -5.98 -19.89
C GLY A 107 -1.35 -4.53 -19.93
N ALA A 108 -2.62 -4.27 -19.56
CA ALA A 108 -3.19 -2.92 -19.54
C ALA A 108 -2.56 -1.97 -18.51
N THR A 109 -1.89 -2.50 -17.48
CA THR A 109 -1.36 -1.71 -16.36
C THR A 109 0.15 -1.82 -16.18
N LEU A 110 0.77 -2.80 -16.84
CA LEU A 110 2.17 -3.15 -16.68
C LEU A 110 3.11 -2.10 -17.27
N TYR A 111 4.13 -1.71 -16.51
CA TYR A 111 5.19 -0.80 -16.93
C TYR A 111 6.40 -1.58 -17.41
N ASP A 112 6.76 -2.66 -16.72
CA ASP A 112 7.81 -3.59 -17.15
C ASP A 112 7.52 -5.03 -16.67
N SER A 113 8.18 -5.99 -17.31
CA SER A 113 8.13 -7.42 -16.98
C SER A 113 9.52 -8.06 -17.11
N ARG A 114 9.87 -8.94 -16.18
CA ARG A 114 11.11 -9.73 -16.21
C ARG A 114 10.85 -11.21 -16.00
N LEU A 115 11.61 -12.06 -16.70
CA LEU A 115 11.63 -13.51 -16.51
C LEU A 115 13.00 -13.93 -15.97
N LEU A 116 13.01 -14.59 -14.81
CA LEU A 116 14.19 -15.20 -14.21
C LEU A 116 14.16 -16.71 -14.47
N VAL A 117 15.11 -17.19 -15.27
CA VAL A 117 15.19 -18.56 -15.77
C VAL A 117 16.31 -19.30 -15.06
N PHE A 118 16.01 -20.46 -14.47
CA PHE A 118 16.96 -21.27 -13.74
C PHE A 118 17.16 -22.63 -14.43
N GLY A 119 18.42 -23.06 -14.58
CA GLY A 119 18.79 -24.40 -15.09
C GLY A 119 19.16 -24.45 -16.58
N LEU A 120 18.86 -23.41 -17.36
CA LEU A 120 19.15 -23.39 -18.80
C LEU A 120 20.59 -22.91 -19.06
N GLN A 121 21.35 -23.68 -19.83
CA GLN A 121 22.73 -23.37 -20.23
C GLN A 121 22.90 -23.53 -21.75
N GLY A 122 23.99 -22.97 -22.29
CA GLY A 122 24.33 -23.01 -23.72
C GLY A 122 23.88 -21.75 -24.48
N GLU A 123 23.89 -21.82 -25.82
CA GLU A 123 23.73 -20.65 -26.71
C GLU A 123 22.49 -19.80 -26.40
N ILE A 124 21.37 -20.42 -26.00
CA ILE A 124 20.14 -19.67 -25.66
C ILE A 124 20.35 -18.79 -24.42
N ALA A 125 21.06 -19.29 -23.41
CA ALA A 125 21.31 -18.56 -22.17
C ALA A 125 22.37 -17.45 -22.35
N GLU A 126 23.22 -17.57 -23.37
CA GLU A 126 24.23 -16.57 -23.72
C GLU A 126 23.65 -15.38 -24.52
N GLN A 127 22.46 -15.54 -25.09
CA GLN A 127 21.76 -14.44 -25.78
C GLN A 127 21.37 -13.34 -24.79
N GLN A 128 21.84 -12.11 -25.06
CA GLN A 128 21.41 -10.95 -24.30
C GLN A 128 19.95 -10.63 -24.59
N ARG A 129 19.12 -10.65 -23.55
CA ARG A 129 17.71 -10.24 -23.57
C ARG A 129 17.49 -9.26 -22.43
N THR A 130 16.77 -8.18 -22.69
CA THR A 130 16.52 -7.15 -21.66
C THR A 130 15.47 -7.62 -20.64
N ASP A 131 14.52 -8.43 -21.09
CA ASP A 131 13.39 -8.93 -20.30
C ASP A 131 13.62 -10.31 -19.69
N VAL A 132 14.75 -10.96 -19.96
CA VAL A 132 15.09 -12.31 -19.45
C VAL A 132 16.47 -12.33 -18.81
N ALA A 133 16.58 -12.95 -17.65
CA ALA A 133 17.85 -13.26 -17.01
C ALA A 133 17.97 -14.78 -16.79
N PHE A 134 19.11 -15.35 -17.21
CA PHE A 134 19.41 -16.77 -17.04
C PHE A 134 20.38 -17.00 -15.89
N TYR A 135 20.13 -18.05 -15.11
CA TYR A 135 20.97 -18.52 -14.01
C TYR A 135 21.18 -20.02 -14.11
N SER A 136 22.38 -20.48 -13.72
CA SER A 136 22.75 -21.90 -13.77
C SER A 136 21.89 -22.74 -12.83
N SER A 137 21.59 -22.22 -11.63
CA SER A 137 20.75 -22.87 -10.61
C SER A 137 20.20 -21.86 -9.60
N TYR A 138 19.29 -22.31 -8.72
CA TYR A 138 18.77 -21.50 -7.62
C TYR A 138 19.82 -21.17 -6.54
N GLU A 139 20.91 -21.95 -6.48
CA GLU A 139 22.07 -21.70 -5.60
C GLU A 139 23.02 -20.68 -6.22
N ASP A 140 23.29 -20.84 -7.52
CA ASP A 140 24.22 -20.00 -8.29
C ASP A 140 23.45 -19.01 -9.16
N CYS A 141 22.92 -17.98 -8.50
CA CYS A 141 22.25 -16.87 -9.15
C CYS A 141 22.80 -15.53 -8.64
N PRO A 142 24.04 -15.17 -9.04
CA PRO A 142 24.64 -13.90 -8.66
C PRO A 142 23.86 -12.74 -9.29
N ASN A 143 23.81 -11.59 -8.61
CA ASN A 143 23.21 -10.35 -9.12
C ASN A 143 21.69 -10.34 -9.31
N VAL A 144 20.92 -11.28 -8.74
CA VAL A 144 19.44 -11.24 -8.78
C VAL A 144 18.93 -9.89 -8.25
N GLU A 145 19.47 -9.42 -7.12
CA GLU A 145 19.10 -8.13 -6.52
C GLU A 145 19.38 -6.97 -7.47
N LYS A 146 20.57 -6.94 -8.10
CA LYS A 146 20.92 -5.92 -9.10
C LYS A 146 19.99 -5.94 -10.31
N ARG A 147 19.60 -7.13 -10.80
CA ARG A 147 18.62 -7.25 -11.88
C ARG A 147 17.24 -6.73 -11.49
N VAL A 148 16.87 -6.91 -10.22
CA VAL A 148 15.64 -6.35 -9.66
C VAL A 148 15.75 -4.84 -9.52
N GLU A 149 16.89 -4.29 -9.12
CA GLU A 149 17.15 -2.84 -9.10
C GLU A 149 17.02 -2.23 -10.50
N ASP A 150 17.66 -2.80 -11.52
CA ASP A 150 17.56 -2.35 -12.91
C ASP A 150 16.10 -2.37 -13.42
N PHE A 151 15.32 -3.37 -13.01
CA PHE A 151 13.90 -3.47 -13.30
C PHE A 151 13.04 -2.44 -12.55
N VAL A 152 13.41 -2.09 -11.32
CA VAL A 152 12.73 -1.06 -10.55
C VAL A 152 13.01 0.32 -11.17
N GLU A 153 14.23 0.56 -11.65
CA GLU A 153 14.58 1.78 -12.38
C GLU A 153 13.79 1.94 -13.68
N SER A 154 13.56 0.86 -14.44
CA SER A 154 12.73 0.93 -15.65
C SER A 154 11.26 1.22 -15.32
N ILE A 155 10.70 0.64 -14.24
CA ILE A 155 9.37 1.01 -13.73
C ILE A 155 9.33 2.50 -13.40
N PHE A 156 10.36 3.03 -12.74
CA PHE A 156 10.43 4.43 -12.37
C PHE A 156 10.38 5.37 -13.60
N ILE A 157 11.11 5.04 -14.67
CA ILE A 157 11.12 5.84 -15.90
C ILE A 157 9.70 5.95 -16.49
N VAL A 158 8.98 4.82 -16.56
CA VAL A 158 7.59 4.80 -17.07
C VAL A 158 6.64 5.53 -16.13
N LEU A 159 6.80 5.37 -14.82
CA LEU A 159 6.03 6.10 -13.79
C LEU A 159 6.19 7.62 -13.98
N GLU A 160 7.42 8.09 -14.13
CA GLU A 160 7.72 9.52 -14.28
C GLU A 160 7.16 10.07 -15.60
N SER A 161 7.29 9.33 -16.71
CA SER A 161 6.66 9.69 -17.99
C SER A 161 5.15 9.85 -17.83
N LYS A 162 4.46 8.85 -17.28
CA LYS A 162 2.99 8.88 -17.09
C LYS A 162 2.56 10.00 -16.16
N ARG A 163 3.34 10.31 -15.13
CA ARG A 163 3.08 11.42 -14.20
C ARG A 163 3.17 12.75 -14.93
N LEU A 164 4.23 12.96 -15.72
CA LEU A 164 4.43 14.18 -16.50
C LEU A 164 3.29 14.36 -17.53
N ASP A 165 2.98 13.33 -18.31
CA ASP A 165 1.92 13.36 -19.33
C ASP A 165 0.58 13.83 -18.72
N ARG A 166 0.22 13.31 -17.55
CA ARG A 166 -1.04 13.65 -16.86
C ARG A 166 -1.00 14.98 -16.11
N ALA A 167 0.18 15.42 -15.67
CA ALA A 167 0.33 16.67 -14.93
C ALA A 167 0.30 17.90 -15.86
N THR A 168 0.85 17.76 -17.07
CA THR A 168 1.04 18.84 -18.03
C THR A 168 -0.08 18.97 -19.05
N ASP A 169 -1.24 18.35 -18.82
CA ASP A 169 -2.39 18.28 -19.73
C ASP A 169 -2.87 19.70 -20.14
N LYS A 170 -2.21 20.20 -21.19
CA LYS A 170 -2.31 21.54 -21.81
C LYS A 170 -2.75 21.41 -23.28
N SER A 171 -2.86 20.19 -23.81
CA SER A 171 -3.46 19.98 -25.14
C SER A 171 -4.96 20.19 -25.00
N GLY A 172 -5.62 20.72 -26.04
CA GLY A 172 -7.07 20.91 -26.07
C GLY A 172 -7.90 19.62 -26.02
N ASP A 173 -7.32 18.52 -25.54
CA ASP A 173 -7.94 17.21 -25.40
C ASP A 173 -8.86 17.17 -24.17
N LYS A 174 -9.99 16.45 -24.31
CA LYS A 174 -10.93 16.25 -23.20
C LYS A 174 -10.27 15.33 -22.15
N ILE A 175 -10.04 15.84 -20.94
CA ILE A 175 -9.54 15.06 -19.79
C ILE A 175 -10.40 13.79 -19.62
N PRO A 176 -9.81 12.59 -19.66
CA PRO A 176 -10.57 11.35 -19.54
C PRO A 176 -11.18 11.22 -18.15
N LEU A 177 -12.42 10.72 -18.10
CA LEU A 177 -13.08 10.40 -16.84
C LEU A 177 -12.51 9.08 -16.30
N LEU A 178 -11.80 9.15 -15.17
CA LEU A 178 -11.41 7.97 -14.42
C LEU A 178 -12.62 7.45 -13.63
N CYS A 179 -12.82 6.14 -13.60
CA CYS A 179 -14.00 5.51 -12.97
C CYS A 179 -13.59 4.31 -12.11
N VAL A 180 -14.31 4.08 -11.02
CA VAL A 180 -14.28 2.76 -10.35
C VAL A 180 -15.20 1.77 -11.09
N PRO A 181 -15.07 0.44 -10.85
CA PRO A 181 -15.78 -0.56 -11.65
C PRO A 181 -17.30 -0.42 -11.69
N PHE A 182 -17.92 -0.06 -10.56
CA PHE A 182 -19.37 0.05 -10.47
C PHE A 182 -19.93 1.36 -11.06
N GLU A 183 -19.11 2.40 -11.24
CA GLU A 183 -19.54 3.69 -11.81
C GLU A 183 -19.68 3.68 -13.34
N LYS A 184 -19.09 2.68 -14.03
CA LYS A 184 -19.05 2.65 -15.51
C LYS A 184 -20.42 2.76 -16.16
N LYS A 185 -21.46 2.23 -15.50
CA LYS A 185 -22.85 2.26 -16.01
C LYS A 185 -23.54 3.59 -15.74
N ASP A 186 -23.14 4.32 -14.70
CA ASP A 186 -23.79 5.56 -14.25
C ASP A 186 -23.47 6.76 -15.15
N PHE A 187 -22.48 6.61 -16.04
CA PHE A 187 -21.99 7.69 -16.90
C PHE A 187 -22.38 7.54 -18.38
N VAL A 188 -23.20 6.56 -18.73
CA VAL A 188 -23.74 6.40 -20.08
C VAL A 188 -24.75 7.52 -20.36
N GLY A 189 -24.56 8.26 -21.46
CA GLY A 189 -25.48 9.32 -21.89
C GLY A 189 -25.34 10.67 -21.18
N LEU A 190 -24.27 10.88 -20.40
CA LEU A 190 -24.00 12.17 -19.78
C LEU A 190 -23.55 13.24 -20.78
N ASP A 191 -23.94 14.49 -20.51
CA ASP A 191 -23.38 15.65 -21.19
C ASP A 191 -21.92 15.88 -20.77
N THR A 192 -21.01 15.37 -21.61
CA THR A 192 -19.56 15.48 -21.44
C THR A 192 -19.03 16.91 -21.61
N ASP A 193 -19.84 17.84 -22.12
CA ASP A 193 -19.44 19.22 -22.33
C ASP A 193 -19.84 20.18 -21.21
N SER A 194 -20.69 19.71 -20.29
CA SER A 194 -21.08 20.47 -19.10
C SER A 194 -19.87 20.86 -18.23
N ARG A 195 -19.94 22.07 -17.65
CA ARG A 195 -18.92 22.57 -16.70
C ARG A 195 -18.75 21.62 -15.51
N HIS A 196 -19.83 21.01 -15.06
CA HIS A 196 -19.85 20.06 -13.95
C HIS A 196 -19.06 18.79 -14.29
N TYR A 197 -19.27 18.20 -15.47
CA TYR A 197 -18.54 17.02 -15.94
C TYR A 197 -17.05 17.31 -16.10
N LYS A 198 -16.69 18.41 -16.76
CA LYS A 198 -15.28 18.82 -16.96
C LYS A 198 -14.55 19.01 -15.63
N LYS A 199 -15.21 19.64 -14.65
CA LYS A 199 -14.65 19.84 -13.31
C LYS A 199 -14.48 18.52 -12.54
N ARG A 200 -15.41 17.56 -12.72
CA ARG A 200 -15.27 16.20 -12.20
C ARG A 200 -14.03 15.49 -12.77
N CYS A 201 -13.88 15.46 -14.10
CA CYS A 201 -12.71 14.85 -14.73
C CYS A 201 -11.40 15.48 -14.21
N GLN A 202 -11.37 16.81 -14.12
CA GLN A 202 -10.21 17.53 -13.58
C GLN A 202 -9.91 17.15 -12.13
N GLY A 203 -10.93 17.08 -11.26
CA GLY A 203 -10.75 16.69 -9.86
C GLY A 203 -10.21 15.27 -9.71
N ARG A 204 -10.78 14.30 -10.45
CA ARG A 204 -10.31 12.90 -10.44
C ARG A 204 -8.90 12.77 -10.99
N MET A 205 -8.57 13.51 -12.06
CA MET A 205 -7.22 13.53 -12.62
C MET A 205 -6.21 14.14 -11.64
N ARG A 206 -6.53 15.25 -10.96
CA ARG A 206 -5.65 15.84 -9.93
C ARG A 206 -5.38 14.87 -8.80
N LYS A 207 -6.41 14.14 -8.34
CA LYS A 207 -6.25 13.07 -7.34
C LYS A 207 -5.25 12.02 -7.83
N HIS A 208 -5.44 11.53 -9.05
CA HIS A 208 -4.60 10.49 -9.64
C HIS A 208 -3.14 10.95 -9.84
N VAL A 209 -2.92 12.18 -10.32
CA VAL A 209 -1.58 12.78 -10.39
C VAL A 209 -0.95 12.89 -9.00
N GLY A 210 -1.73 13.22 -7.98
CA GLY A 210 -1.30 13.19 -6.58
C GLY A 210 -0.75 11.82 -6.15
N ASP A 211 -1.44 10.75 -6.50
CA ASP A 211 -0.97 9.39 -6.20
C ASP A 211 0.33 9.06 -6.94
N LEU A 212 0.44 9.42 -8.23
CA LEU A 212 1.67 9.19 -9.01
C LEU A 212 2.85 10.01 -8.47
N CYS A 213 2.62 11.25 -8.04
CA CYS A 213 3.64 12.06 -7.37
C CYS A 213 4.10 11.39 -6.08
N LEU A 214 3.18 10.84 -5.27
CA LEU A 214 3.54 10.17 -4.02
C LEU A 214 4.37 8.90 -4.28
N GLN A 215 3.96 8.07 -5.26
CA GLN A 215 4.71 6.88 -5.68
C GLN A 215 6.09 7.22 -6.27
N ALA A 216 6.21 8.38 -6.94
CA ALA A 216 7.47 8.88 -7.48
C ALA A 216 8.36 9.56 -6.42
N GLY A 217 7.97 9.58 -5.14
CA GLY A 217 8.74 10.21 -4.06
C GLY A 217 8.65 11.74 -4.03
N MET A 218 7.67 12.35 -4.69
CA MET A 218 7.44 13.80 -4.75
C MET A 218 6.35 14.21 -3.75
N LEU A 219 6.67 14.12 -2.46
CA LEU A 219 5.72 14.33 -1.37
C LEU A 219 5.04 15.71 -1.43
N GLN A 220 5.82 16.77 -1.66
CA GLN A 220 5.31 18.14 -1.69
C GLN A 220 4.31 18.38 -2.84
N ASP A 221 4.59 17.82 -4.01
CA ASP A 221 3.71 17.92 -5.18
C ASP A 221 2.45 17.07 -5.01
N ALA A 222 2.58 15.89 -4.38
CA ALA A 222 1.44 15.05 -4.02
C ALA A 222 0.46 15.81 -3.12
N LEU A 223 0.95 16.46 -2.05
CA LEU A 223 0.13 17.27 -1.15
C LEU A 223 -0.62 18.38 -1.91
N VAL A 224 0.06 19.11 -2.80
CA VAL A 224 -0.57 20.16 -3.62
C VAL A 224 -1.70 19.59 -4.49
N HIS A 225 -1.44 18.48 -5.18
CA HIS A 225 -2.44 17.85 -6.05
C HIS A 225 -3.64 17.30 -5.28
N TYR A 226 -3.43 16.74 -4.09
CA TYR A 226 -4.54 16.29 -3.25
C TYR A 226 -5.43 17.44 -2.77
N HIS A 227 -4.84 18.56 -2.34
CA HIS A 227 -5.64 19.75 -1.98
C HIS A 227 -6.45 20.28 -3.16
N MET A 228 -5.84 20.41 -4.34
CA MET A 228 -6.57 20.80 -5.57
C MET A 228 -7.71 19.84 -5.90
N ALA A 229 -7.47 18.53 -5.75
CA ALA A 229 -8.50 17.52 -5.99
C ALA A 229 -9.66 17.65 -5.01
N VAL A 230 -9.37 17.85 -3.71
CA VAL A 230 -10.37 18.06 -2.66
C VAL A 230 -11.28 19.24 -2.98
N GLU A 231 -10.72 20.39 -3.38
CA GLU A 231 -11.50 21.58 -3.76
C GLU A 231 -12.41 21.32 -4.98
N LEU A 232 -11.85 20.72 -6.03
CA LEU A 232 -12.57 20.46 -7.27
C LEU A 232 -13.72 19.46 -7.03
N LEU A 233 -13.43 18.32 -6.39
CA LEU A 233 -14.38 17.22 -6.18
C LEU A 233 -15.49 17.61 -5.20
N ARG A 234 -15.16 18.38 -4.15
CA ARG A 234 -16.16 18.92 -3.21
C ARG A 234 -17.18 19.80 -3.91
N SER A 235 -16.74 20.64 -4.85
CA SER A 235 -17.64 21.56 -5.56
C SER A 235 -18.61 20.90 -6.54
N VAL A 236 -18.39 19.62 -6.88
CA VAL A 236 -19.25 18.82 -7.78
C VAL A 236 -19.88 17.61 -7.07
N ASN A 237 -19.80 17.58 -5.73
CA ASN A 237 -20.32 16.51 -4.88
C ASN A 237 -19.89 15.09 -5.30
N ASP A 238 -18.67 14.94 -5.79
CA ASP A 238 -18.10 13.63 -6.15
C ASP A 238 -17.50 12.97 -4.89
N PHE A 239 -18.38 12.51 -4.00
CA PHE A 239 -18.01 12.09 -2.65
C PHE A 239 -17.03 10.91 -2.62
N LEU A 240 -17.19 9.93 -3.52
CA LEU A 240 -16.30 8.77 -3.58
C LEU A 240 -14.85 9.18 -3.83
N TRP A 241 -14.63 10.01 -4.86
CA TRP A 241 -13.29 10.47 -5.23
C TRP A 241 -12.78 11.54 -4.27
N LEU A 242 -13.67 12.34 -3.67
CA LEU A 242 -13.31 13.25 -2.58
C LEU A 242 -12.76 12.50 -1.38
N GLY A 243 -13.39 11.39 -0.98
CA GLY A 243 -12.87 10.49 0.05
C GLY A 243 -11.47 9.97 -0.28
N ALA A 244 -11.25 9.58 -1.53
CA ALA A 244 -9.93 9.12 -1.99
C ALA A 244 -8.85 10.20 -2.00
N ALA A 245 -9.21 11.44 -2.34
CA ALA A 245 -8.29 12.57 -2.26
C ALA A 245 -7.91 12.90 -0.81
N LEU A 246 -8.89 12.84 0.11
CA LEU A 246 -8.66 13.00 1.55
C LEU A 246 -7.79 11.88 2.12
N GLU A 247 -8.05 10.63 1.75
CA GLU A 247 -7.22 9.48 2.16
C GLU A 247 -5.78 9.61 1.66
N GLY A 248 -5.60 10.05 0.41
CA GLY A 248 -4.26 10.32 -0.16
C GLY A 248 -3.53 11.44 0.59
N LEU A 249 -4.23 12.52 0.92
CA LEU A 249 -3.70 13.63 1.72
C LEU A 249 -3.29 13.19 3.13
N CYS A 250 -4.12 12.35 3.78
CA CYS A 250 -3.80 11.74 5.06
C CYS A 250 -2.54 10.88 4.94
N SER A 251 -2.49 10.01 3.93
CA SER A 251 -1.39 9.07 3.74
C SER A 251 -0.05 9.79 3.49
N ALA A 252 -0.05 10.82 2.63
CA ALA A 252 1.11 11.68 2.42
C ALA A 252 1.55 12.37 3.73
N SER A 253 0.61 12.89 4.52
CA SER A 253 0.92 13.54 5.79
C SER A 253 1.44 12.56 6.86
N VAL A 254 0.93 11.32 6.86
CA VAL A 254 1.43 10.25 7.73
C VAL A 254 2.87 9.87 7.37
N ILE A 255 3.18 9.72 6.07
CA ILE A 255 4.54 9.43 5.60
C ILE A 255 5.53 10.52 6.06
N PHE A 256 5.10 11.78 6.05
CA PHE A 256 5.90 12.90 6.54
C PHE A 256 6.15 12.85 8.05
N HIS A 257 5.09 12.71 8.87
CA HIS A 257 5.19 12.78 10.34
C HIS A 257 5.75 11.51 10.97
N TYR A 258 5.53 10.36 10.33
CA TYR A 258 5.87 9.03 10.87
C TYR A 258 6.73 8.23 9.89
N PRO A 259 7.97 8.67 9.60
CA PRO A 259 8.85 7.99 8.64
C PRO A 259 9.23 6.56 9.04
N GLY A 260 9.05 6.19 10.32
CA GLY A 260 9.20 4.81 10.82
C GLY A 260 8.05 3.86 10.43
N GLY A 261 6.97 4.40 9.85
CA GLY A 261 5.82 3.67 9.36
C GLY A 261 4.78 3.29 10.43
N THR A 262 3.59 2.93 9.96
CA THR A 262 2.40 2.62 10.78
C THR A 262 2.10 1.13 10.94
N ALA A 263 2.85 0.25 10.28
CA ALA A 263 2.58 -1.18 10.25
C ALA A 263 2.90 -1.95 11.55
N GLY A 264 3.41 -1.28 12.58
CA GLY A 264 3.82 -1.89 13.85
C GLY A 264 5.07 -2.78 13.75
N LYS A 265 5.68 -3.10 14.89
CA LYS A 265 6.87 -3.99 14.96
C LYS A 265 6.58 -5.43 14.52
N ALA A 266 5.31 -5.83 14.43
CA ALA A 266 4.88 -7.18 14.09
C ALA A 266 5.08 -7.56 12.61
N SER A 267 5.28 -6.59 11.72
CA SER A 267 5.30 -6.84 10.26
C SER A 267 6.67 -7.20 9.67
N GLY A 268 7.68 -7.53 10.48
CA GLY A 268 9.00 -7.99 10.00
C GLY A 268 9.77 -7.04 9.07
N ARG A 269 9.24 -5.85 8.77
CA ARG A 269 9.88 -4.80 7.99
C ARG A 269 10.92 -4.14 8.89
N LYS A 270 12.20 -4.50 8.72
CA LYS A 270 13.30 -3.73 9.31
C LYS A 270 13.33 -2.37 8.62
N PRO A 271 13.20 -1.24 9.34
CA PRO A 271 13.48 0.06 8.76
C PRO A 271 14.99 0.18 8.54
N SER A 272 15.43 0.23 7.28
CA SER A 272 16.80 0.65 6.94
C SER A 272 16.89 2.17 7.09
N LEU A 273 17.31 2.62 8.28
CA LEU A 273 17.67 4.02 8.49
C LEU A 273 18.97 4.34 7.75
N ALA A 274 18.90 5.22 6.75
CA ALA A 274 20.03 6.04 6.35
C ALA A 274 20.13 7.20 7.35
N GLN A 275 20.99 7.07 8.36
CA GLN A 275 21.44 8.20 9.18
C GLN A 275 22.35 9.09 8.32
N GLY A 276 21.81 10.20 7.83
CA GLY A 276 22.61 11.35 7.43
C GLY A 276 23.34 11.90 8.65
N GLN A 277 24.67 11.95 8.54
CA GLN A 277 25.59 12.37 9.58
C GLN A 277 25.25 13.77 10.11
N GLY A 278 25.01 13.87 11.42
CA GLY A 278 25.12 15.13 12.14
C GLY A 278 26.58 15.52 12.27
N GLN A 279 26.96 16.67 11.71
CA GLN A 279 28.19 17.35 12.11
C GLN A 279 27.84 18.41 13.15
N ALA A 280 28.35 18.20 14.35
CA ALA A 280 28.49 19.24 15.36
C ALA A 280 29.51 20.28 14.86
N ALA A 281 29.18 21.57 15.02
CA ALA A 281 30.19 22.62 15.00
C ALA A 281 29.80 23.76 15.95
N ASP A 282 30.84 24.21 16.62
CA ASP A 282 30.94 24.99 17.84
C ASP A 282 30.76 26.51 17.62
N ALA A 283 30.58 27.22 18.72
CA ALA A 283 30.34 28.65 18.82
C ALA A 283 31.51 29.50 18.27
N GLY A 284 31.17 30.61 17.61
CA GLY A 284 32.15 31.62 17.21
C GLY A 284 31.51 32.93 16.73
N LYS A 285 31.32 33.89 17.65
CA LYS A 285 30.93 35.28 17.37
C LYS A 285 31.91 35.94 16.39
N ARG A 286 31.41 36.65 15.37
CA ARG A 286 32.02 37.89 14.84
C ARG A 286 31.00 38.75 14.07
N HIS A 287 30.87 40.00 14.49
CA HIS A 287 30.07 41.09 13.94
C HIS A 287 30.59 41.60 12.59
N ARG A 288 29.69 42.07 11.70
CA ARG A 288 29.61 43.48 11.21
C ARG A 288 28.38 43.72 10.28
N PRO A 289 27.99 44.99 9.99
CA PRO A 289 26.59 45.42 10.04
C PRO A 289 26.03 45.96 8.70
N GLY A 290 24.71 46.16 8.67
CA GLY A 290 24.09 47.24 7.89
C GLY A 290 22.92 46.81 6.99
N ALA A 291 21.68 47.10 7.42
CA ALA A 291 20.75 47.99 6.73
C ALA A 291 19.35 47.87 7.36
N LEU A 292 18.85 49.00 7.84
CA LEU A 292 17.50 49.19 8.37
C LEU A 292 16.51 49.27 7.21
N THR A 293 15.45 48.47 7.23
CA THR A 293 14.12 48.92 6.80
C THR A 293 13.06 48.32 7.73
N ALA A 294 12.21 49.21 8.23
CA ALA A 294 11.14 48.94 9.16
C ALA A 294 9.96 48.26 8.46
N ASN A 295 9.44 47.19 9.07
CA ASN A 295 8.04 47.04 9.45
C ASN A 295 7.88 45.75 10.25
N GLY A 296 7.26 45.86 11.42
CA GLY A 296 7.23 44.83 12.44
C GLY A 296 6.56 43.53 12.00
N ILE A 297 7.29 42.43 12.19
CA ILE A 297 6.72 41.09 12.34
C ILE A 297 7.41 40.52 13.58
N SER A 298 6.62 40.06 14.54
CA SER A 298 7.09 39.48 15.79
C SER A 298 8.07 38.34 15.51
N ALA A 299 9.16 38.33 16.27
CA ALA A 299 10.12 37.24 16.31
C ALA A 299 9.43 35.97 16.84
N ASP A 300 9.07 35.05 15.94
CA ASP A 300 8.91 33.62 16.26
C ASP A 300 8.88 32.70 15.00
N THR A 301 9.54 33.09 13.92
CA THR A 301 9.61 32.31 12.67
C THR A 301 10.84 31.42 12.54
N SER A 302 11.48 31.04 13.64
CA SER A 302 12.59 30.06 13.61
C SER A 302 12.13 28.60 13.59
N SER A 303 10.83 28.31 13.72
CA SER A 303 10.26 26.94 13.64
C SER A 303 9.54 26.59 12.34
N GLU A 304 9.45 27.50 11.37
CA GLU A 304 8.66 27.30 10.14
C GLU A 304 9.47 26.88 8.90
N ILE A 305 10.80 26.88 8.99
CA ILE A 305 11.70 26.48 7.90
C ILE A 305 11.89 24.96 7.96
N GLY A 306 10.88 24.20 7.57
CA GLY A 306 11.00 22.73 7.50
C GLY A 306 9.69 21.93 7.43
N ARG A 307 8.52 22.55 7.64
CA ARG A 307 7.25 21.86 7.36
C ARG A 307 7.09 21.70 5.85
N ALA A 308 6.82 20.49 5.37
CA ALA A 308 6.25 20.30 4.05
C ALA A 308 4.99 21.18 3.98
N LYS A 309 5.00 22.18 3.10
CA LYS A 309 3.88 23.12 2.95
C LYS A 309 2.63 22.31 2.63
N ASN A 310 1.48 22.68 3.18
CA ASN A 310 0.20 21.98 2.97
C ASN A 310 0.10 20.57 3.59
N CYS A 311 1.05 20.14 4.42
CA CYS A 311 0.94 18.90 5.19
C CYS A 311 -0.07 19.06 6.34
N LEU A 312 -0.91 18.06 6.58
CA LEU A 312 -1.87 18.05 7.69
C LEU A 312 -1.15 17.87 9.03
N GLY A 313 -1.65 18.49 10.10
CA GLY A 313 -1.21 18.18 11.46
C GLY A 313 -1.65 16.77 11.89
N PRO A 314 -1.02 16.17 12.92
CA PRO A 314 -1.42 14.87 13.48
C PRO A 314 -2.90 14.73 13.82
N GLU A 315 -3.52 15.80 14.33
CA GLU A 315 -4.94 15.85 14.65
C GLU A 315 -5.81 15.93 13.39
N ASP A 316 -5.44 16.80 12.45
CA ASP A 316 -6.15 16.98 11.19
C ASP A 316 -6.17 15.69 10.35
N ILE A 317 -5.13 14.86 10.42
CA ILE A 317 -5.09 13.56 9.75
C ILE A 317 -6.28 12.70 10.17
N ILE A 318 -6.60 12.66 11.47
CA ILE A 318 -7.69 11.83 11.98
C ILE A 318 -9.05 12.38 11.55
N GLU A 319 -9.24 13.69 11.62
CA GLU A 319 -10.46 14.34 11.14
C GLU A 319 -10.69 14.12 9.64
N LYS A 320 -9.62 14.15 8.85
CA LYS A 320 -9.70 13.88 7.41
C LYS A 320 -9.94 12.41 7.08
N TYR A 321 -9.43 11.47 7.89
CA TYR A 321 -9.82 10.06 7.79
C TYR A 321 -11.31 9.86 8.14
N LYS A 322 -11.84 10.49 9.20
CA LYS A 322 -13.28 10.44 9.53
C LYS A 322 -14.13 10.94 8.37
N GLU A 323 -13.73 12.06 7.76
CA GLU A 323 -14.40 12.63 6.58
C GLU A 323 -14.35 11.66 5.38
N ALA A 324 -13.19 11.08 5.08
CA ALA A 324 -13.02 10.11 3.99
C ALA A 324 -13.88 8.85 4.18
N ILE A 325 -13.85 8.26 5.37
CA ILE A 325 -14.61 7.05 5.73
C ILE A 325 -16.12 7.32 5.63
N SER A 326 -16.57 8.47 6.12
CA SER A 326 -17.97 8.90 5.98
C SER A 326 -18.41 8.99 4.52
N TYR A 327 -17.54 9.48 3.62
CA TYR A 327 -17.84 9.50 2.19
C TYR A 327 -17.86 8.11 1.56
N TYR A 328 -16.97 7.21 1.95
CA TYR A 328 -16.99 5.82 1.47
C TYR A 328 -18.26 5.08 1.89
N GLY A 329 -18.71 5.27 3.14
CA GLY A 329 -19.93 4.67 3.67
C GLY A 329 -21.22 5.06 2.93
N LYS A 330 -21.20 6.09 2.07
CA LYS A 330 -22.32 6.43 1.19
C LYS A 330 -22.52 5.44 0.04
N TYR A 331 -21.53 4.58 -0.24
CA TYR A 331 -21.52 3.69 -1.40
C TYR A 331 -21.50 2.22 -0.97
N LYS A 332 -22.58 1.49 -1.26
CA LYS A 332 -22.72 0.06 -0.93
C LYS A 332 -21.55 -0.80 -1.42
N ASN A 333 -20.98 -0.46 -2.58
CA ASN A 333 -19.90 -1.22 -3.21
C ASN A 333 -18.49 -0.73 -2.82
N ALA A 334 -18.37 0.18 -1.84
CA ALA A 334 -17.11 0.71 -1.34
C ALA A 334 -16.74 0.23 0.07
N GLY A 335 -17.49 -0.71 0.66
CA GLY A 335 -17.25 -1.17 2.03
C GLY A 335 -15.84 -1.73 2.28
N VAL A 336 -15.20 -2.33 1.28
CA VAL A 336 -13.80 -2.76 1.39
C VAL A 336 -12.86 -1.56 1.58
N ILE A 337 -13.03 -0.51 0.77
CA ILE A 337 -12.24 0.72 0.85
C ILE A 337 -12.47 1.42 2.20
N GLU A 338 -13.73 1.49 2.62
CA GLU A 338 -14.13 2.06 3.91
C GLU A 338 -13.40 1.36 5.07
N LEU A 339 -13.42 0.03 5.07
CA LEU A 339 -12.77 -0.78 6.10
C LEU A 339 -11.26 -0.60 6.11
N GLU A 340 -10.62 -0.60 4.94
CA GLU A 340 -9.16 -0.40 4.84
C GLU A 340 -8.76 1.01 5.29
N ALA A 341 -9.57 2.02 5.01
CA ALA A 341 -9.35 3.37 5.53
C ALA A 341 -9.49 3.42 7.07
N CYS A 342 -10.48 2.73 7.65
CA CYS A 342 -10.59 2.55 9.10
C CYS A 342 -9.34 1.88 9.70
N VAL A 343 -8.83 0.81 9.07
CA VAL A 343 -7.62 0.12 9.52
C VAL A 343 -6.40 1.05 9.49
N LYS A 344 -6.22 1.85 8.44
CA LYS A 344 -5.15 2.85 8.35
C LYS A 344 -5.27 3.89 9.47
N ALA A 345 -6.47 4.45 9.70
CA ALA A 345 -6.70 5.43 10.76
C ALA A 345 -6.38 4.87 12.16
N VAL A 346 -6.78 3.61 12.44
CA VAL A 346 -6.45 2.93 13.71
C VAL A 346 -4.95 2.78 13.91
N ARG A 347 -4.20 2.43 12.85
CA ARG A 347 -2.73 2.30 12.93
C ARG A 347 -2.06 3.65 13.21
N VAL A 348 -2.57 4.74 12.64
CA VAL A 348 -2.10 6.10 12.95
C VAL A 348 -2.39 6.45 14.41
N LEU A 349 -3.62 6.23 14.88
CA LEU A 349 -4.03 6.48 16.27
C LEU A 349 -3.21 5.67 17.28
N ALA A 350 -2.82 4.43 16.92
CA ALA A 350 -1.97 3.61 17.76
C ALA A 350 -0.60 4.26 18.01
N ILE A 351 0.02 4.84 16.97
CA ILE A 351 1.30 5.55 17.10
C ILE A 351 1.14 6.87 17.84
N GLN A 352 0.02 7.55 17.62
CA GLN A 352 -0.36 8.75 18.39
C GLN A 352 -0.74 8.44 19.85
N LYS A 353 -0.78 7.17 20.25
CA LYS A 353 -1.17 6.70 21.59
C LYS A 353 -2.61 7.09 21.98
N ARG A 354 -3.50 7.20 21.00
CA ARG A 354 -4.93 7.57 21.18
C ARG A 354 -5.83 6.34 21.13
N ALA A 355 -5.65 5.44 22.10
CA ALA A 355 -6.32 4.13 22.12
C ALA A 355 -7.86 4.20 22.18
N MET A 356 -8.42 5.21 22.87
CA MET A 356 -9.88 5.35 23.01
C MET A 356 -10.54 5.64 21.66
N GLU A 357 -10.02 6.62 20.91
CA GLU A 357 -10.53 6.94 19.57
C GLU A 357 -10.27 5.80 18.60
N ALA A 358 -9.12 5.13 18.68
CA ALA A 358 -8.86 3.94 17.87
C ALA A 358 -9.90 2.84 18.11
N SER A 359 -10.32 2.66 19.36
CA SER A 359 -11.39 1.71 19.71
C SER A 359 -12.76 2.13 19.18
N GLU A 360 -13.02 3.41 18.92
CA GLU A 360 -14.27 3.89 18.30
C GLU A 360 -14.29 3.51 16.81
N PHE A 361 -13.20 3.77 16.08
CA PHE A 361 -13.05 3.32 14.69
C PHE A 361 -13.24 1.80 14.56
N LEU A 362 -12.64 1.03 15.46
CA LEU A 362 -12.77 -0.44 15.44
C LEU A 362 -14.20 -0.91 15.72
N GLN A 363 -14.96 -0.20 16.56
CA GLN A 363 -16.38 -0.53 16.79
C GLN A 363 -17.20 -0.30 15.53
N ASN A 364 -17.00 0.84 14.87
CA ASN A 364 -17.69 1.16 13.61
C ASN A 364 -17.30 0.19 12.49
N ALA A 365 -16.02 -0.22 12.43
CA ALA A 365 -15.50 -1.14 11.44
C ALA A 365 -16.17 -2.54 11.45
N VAL A 366 -16.74 -2.97 12.59
CA VAL A 366 -17.50 -4.23 12.67
C VAL A 366 -18.80 -4.18 11.87
N TYR A 367 -19.40 -3.00 11.73
CA TYR A 367 -20.69 -2.81 11.05
C TYR A 367 -20.57 -2.51 9.55
N ILE A 368 -19.34 -2.28 9.06
CA ILE A 368 -19.10 -2.07 7.63
C ILE A 368 -19.57 -3.29 6.85
N ASN A 369 -20.43 -3.05 5.87
CA ASN A 369 -21.01 -4.08 5.03
C ASN A 369 -20.03 -4.45 3.92
N LEU A 370 -19.54 -5.69 3.95
CA LEU A 370 -18.63 -6.26 2.94
C LEU A 370 -19.37 -7.21 1.98
N GLY A 371 -20.70 -7.24 2.03
CA GLY A 371 -21.50 -8.25 1.34
C GLY A 371 -21.46 -9.60 2.03
N GLN A 372 -21.64 -10.67 1.25
CA GLN A 372 -21.61 -12.04 1.72
C GLN A 372 -20.15 -12.47 1.87
N LEU A 373 -19.68 -12.63 3.11
CA LEU A 373 -18.33 -13.14 3.41
C LEU A 373 -18.34 -14.66 3.53
N SER A 374 -17.30 -15.32 3.02
CA SER A 374 -17.00 -16.72 3.33
C SER A 374 -16.65 -16.89 4.82
N GLU A 375 -16.65 -18.12 5.32
CA GLU A 375 -16.25 -18.37 6.71
C GLU A 375 -14.77 -18.04 6.94
N GLU A 376 -13.90 -18.30 5.96
CA GLU A 376 -12.48 -17.93 5.99
C GLU A 376 -12.30 -16.41 6.07
N GLU A 377 -13.08 -15.65 5.30
CA GLU A 377 -13.04 -14.18 5.32
C GLU A 377 -13.53 -13.62 6.66
N LYS A 378 -14.54 -14.25 7.29
CA LYS A 378 -14.98 -13.90 8.65
C LYS A 378 -13.90 -14.18 9.67
N ILE A 379 -13.25 -15.34 9.62
CA ILE A 379 -12.12 -15.70 10.50
C ILE A 379 -11.01 -14.65 10.36
N GLN A 380 -10.63 -14.29 9.14
CA GLN A 380 -9.61 -13.28 8.87
C GLN A 380 -10.01 -11.90 9.43
N ARG A 381 -11.26 -11.46 9.21
CA ARG A 381 -11.78 -10.18 9.72
C ARG A 381 -11.65 -10.09 11.24
N TYR A 382 -12.09 -11.12 11.96
CA TYR A 382 -12.02 -11.14 13.42
C TYR A 382 -10.60 -11.29 13.95
N SER A 383 -9.74 -12.03 13.25
CA SER A 383 -8.32 -12.14 13.60
C SER A 383 -7.62 -10.79 13.51
N ILE A 384 -7.90 -10.01 12.46
CA ILE A 384 -7.33 -8.67 12.31
C ILE A 384 -7.89 -7.69 13.34
N LEU A 385 -9.19 -7.72 13.63
CA LEU A 385 -9.76 -6.91 14.71
C LEU A 385 -9.06 -7.21 16.04
N SER A 386 -8.78 -8.49 16.32
CA SER A 386 -8.01 -8.89 17.49
C SER A 386 -6.61 -8.27 17.51
N GLU A 387 -5.88 -8.33 16.39
CA GLU A 387 -4.55 -7.74 16.25
C GLU A 387 -4.56 -6.22 16.43
N LEU A 388 -5.55 -5.53 15.88
CA LEU A 388 -5.68 -4.08 16.02
C LEU A 388 -6.02 -3.67 17.47
N TYR A 389 -6.88 -4.43 18.15
CA TYR A 389 -7.13 -4.22 19.58
C TYR A 389 -5.89 -4.51 20.43
N HIS A 390 -5.08 -5.50 20.04
CA HIS A 390 -3.81 -5.78 20.70
C HIS A 390 -2.83 -4.63 20.52
N LEU A 391 -2.72 -4.11 19.29
CA LEU A 391 -1.84 -2.99 18.93
C LEU A 391 -2.10 -1.73 19.77
N ILE A 392 -3.37 -1.46 20.13
CA ILE A 392 -3.76 -0.32 20.96
C ILE A 392 -3.78 -0.63 22.47
N GLY A 393 -3.33 -1.82 22.89
CA GLY A 393 -3.23 -2.23 24.29
C GLY A 393 -4.53 -2.76 24.93
N PHE A 394 -5.59 -2.98 24.16
CA PHE A 394 -6.88 -3.46 24.66
C PHE A 394 -6.93 -4.99 24.64
N HIS A 395 -6.12 -5.63 25.48
CA HIS A 395 -5.88 -7.08 25.47
C HIS A 395 -7.14 -7.94 25.69
N ARG A 396 -8.10 -7.49 26.52
CA ARG A 396 -9.38 -8.18 26.71
C ARG A 396 -10.25 -8.18 25.45
N LYS A 397 -10.35 -7.03 24.76
CA LYS A 397 -11.08 -6.93 23.48
C LYS A 397 -10.37 -7.73 22.38
N SER A 398 -9.04 -7.69 22.37
CA SER A 398 -8.23 -8.52 21.48
C SER A 398 -8.52 -10.01 21.66
N ALA A 399 -8.49 -10.52 22.90
CA ALA A 399 -8.82 -11.92 23.21
C ALA A 399 -10.27 -12.26 22.82
N PHE A 400 -11.22 -11.36 23.04
CA PHE A 400 -12.61 -11.53 22.60
C PHE A 400 -12.71 -11.76 21.09
N PHE A 401 -12.15 -10.88 20.27
CA PHE A 401 -12.22 -11.04 18.81
C PHE A 401 -11.46 -12.27 18.31
N LYS A 402 -10.34 -12.64 18.95
CA LYS A 402 -9.61 -13.88 18.62
C LYS A 402 -10.40 -15.12 18.98
N ARG A 403 -11.12 -15.12 20.10
CA ARG A 403 -12.08 -16.18 20.46
C ARG A 403 -13.20 -16.27 19.42
N VAL A 404 -13.76 -15.15 18.98
CA VAL A 404 -14.79 -15.14 17.91
C VAL A 404 -14.24 -15.75 16.62
N ALA A 405 -13.02 -15.38 16.21
CA ALA A 405 -12.34 -16.00 15.07
C ALA A 405 -12.19 -17.52 15.24
N ALA A 406 -11.78 -17.98 16.43
CA ALA A 406 -11.65 -19.40 16.75
C ALA A 406 -12.98 -20.16 16.62
N MET A 407 -14.08 -19.58 17.12
CA MET A 407 -15.41 -20.19 17.02
C MET A 407 -15.88 -20.31 15.56
N GLN A 408 -15.47 -19.38 14.68
CA GLN A 408 -15.81 -19.47 13.26
C GLN A 408 -15.10 -20.63 12.55
N CYS A 409 -13.93 -21.09 13.03
CA CYS A 409 -13.28 -22.28 12.48
C CYS A 409 -14.12 -23.57 12.64
N VAL A 410 -15.11 -23.56 13.53
CA VAL A 410 -15.97 -24.70 13.86
C VAL A 410 -17.44 -24.35 13.74
N ALA A 411 -17.77 -23.38 12.89
CA ALA A 411 -19.15 -22.98 12.62
C ALA A 411 -19.96 -24.19 12.09
N PRO A 412 -21.23 -24.35 12.48
CA PRO A 412 -22.06 -25.50 12.05
C PRO A 412 -22.24 -25.64 10.54
N THR A 413 -21.99 -24.55 9.78
CA THR A 413 -22.07 -24.49 8.32
C THR A 413 -20.86 -25.10 7.63
N ILE A 414 -19.77 -25.40 8.34
CA ILE A 414 -18.53 -25.94 7.78
C ILE A 414 -18.58 -27.47 7.82
N PRO A 415 -18.54 -28.17 6.66
CA PRO A 415 -18.58 -29.63 6.61
C PRO A 415 -17.40 -30.31 7.34
N GLU A 416 -16.22 -29.70 7.29
CA GLU A 416 -14.99 -30.18 7.94
C GLU A 416 -14.44 -29.13 8.92
N PRO A 417 -14.90 -29.15 10.19
CA PRO A 417 -14.49 -28.15 11.18
C PRO A 417 -12.98 -28.15 11.46
N GLY A 418 -12.38 -26.96 11.46
CA GLY A 418 -10.96 -26.72 11.72
C GLY A 418 -10.60 -26.74 13.22
N TRP A 419 -10.87 -27.84 13.93
CA TRP A 419 -10.66 -27.96 15.38
C TRP A 419 -9.24 -27.59 15.83
N ARG A 420 -8.22 -27.97 15.05
CA ARG A 420 -6.82 -27.64 15.35
C ARG A 420 -6.55 -26.13 15.29
N ALA A 421 -7.13 -25.44 14.31
CA ALA A 421 -7.01 -23.99 14.19
C ALA A 421 -7.78 -23.28 15.32
N CYS A 422 -9.00 -23.73 15.61
CA CYS A 422 -9.80 -23.25 16.74
C CYS A 422 -9.01 -23.35 18.06
N TYR A 423 -8.46 -24.53 18.37
CA TYR A 423 -7.68 -24.75 19.57
C TYR A 423 -6.46 -23.81 19.67
N LYS A 424 -5.69 -23.67 18.58
CA LYS A 424 -4.53 -22.76 18.54
C LYS A 424 -4.94 -21.31 18.82
N LEU A 425 -6.00 -20.82 18.17
CA LEU A 425 -6.50 -19.46 18.38
C LEU A 425 -7.00 -19.26 19.81
N LEU A 426 -7.67 -20.23 20.42
CA LEU A 426 -8.13 -20.17 21.81
C LEU A 426 -6.97 -20.07 22.80
N LEU A 427 -5.88 -20.83 22.59
CA LEU A 427 -4.68 -20.73 23.43
C LEU A 427 -4.10 -19.31 23.44
N GLU A 428 -4.10 -18.63 22.29
CA GLU A 428 -3.63 -17.25 22.18
C GLU A 428 -4.52 -16.24 22.91
N THR A 429 -5.74 -16.61 23.31
CA THR A 429 -6.65 -15.72 24.07
C THR A 429 -6.39 -15.69 25.57
N LEU A 430 -5.73 -16.72 26.11
CA LEU A 430 -5.56 -16.91 27.55
C LEU A 430 -4.92 -15.70 28.25
N PRO A 431 -3.81 -15.11 27.73
CA PRO A 431 -3.20 -13.94 28.37
C PRO A 431 -4.15 -12.74 28.47
N GLY A 432 -4.99 -12.53 27.45
CA GLY A 432 -5.94 -11.42 27.43
C GLY A 432 -7.10 -11.60 28.43
N TYR A 433 -7.38 -12.84 28.85
CA TYR A 433 -8.32 -13.16 29.93
C TYR A 433 -7.64 -13.37 31.30
N SER A 434 -6.32 -13.18 31.37
CA SER A 434 -5.52 -13.46 32.58
C SER A 434 -5.67 -14.91 33.05
N LEU A 435 -5.76 -15.84 32.09
CA LEU A 435 -5.79 -17.29 32.35
C LEU A 435 -4.40 -17.86 32.07
N SER A 436 -4.00 -18.84 32.90
CA SER A 436 -2.75 -19.58 32.76
C SER A 436 -3.05 -21.07 32.59
N LEU A 437 -2.17 -21.76 31.85
CA LEU A 437 -2.15 -23.22 31.81
C LEU A 437 -1.11 -23.80 32.76
N ASP A 438 -0.32 -22.96 33.44
CA ASP A 438 0.64 -23.44 34.44
C ASP A 438 -0.14 -23.99 35.64
N PRO A 439 -0.02 -25.29 35.96
CA PRO A 439 -0.66 -25.89 37.13
C PRO A 439 -0.37 -25.17 38.45
N LYS A 440 0.74 -24.42 38.52
CA LYS A 440 1.13 -23.64 39.70
C LYS A 440 0.25 -22.41 39.96
N ASP A 441 -0.38 -21.87 38.91
CA ASP A 441 -1.23 -20.68 39.00
C ASP A 441 -2.68 -21.03 39.41
N PHE A 442 -3.04 -22.32 39.43
CA PHE A 442 -4.33 -22.76 39.92
C PHE A 442 -4.31 -22.80 41.45
N SER A 443 -5.22 -22.07 42.09
CA SER A 443 -5.40 -22.13 43.53
C SER A 443 -5.64 -23.59 43.94
N LYS A 444 -4.72 -24.16 44.72
CA LYS A 444 -5.02 -25.34 45.52
C LYS A 444 -6.06 -24.87 46.54
N GLY A 445 -7.34 -25.03 46.24
CA GLY A 445 -8.44 -24.53 47.06
C GLY A 445 -8.18 -24.84 48.54
N THR A 446 -8.36 -23.83 49.40
CA THR A 446 -8.39 -24.00 50.86
C THR A 446 -9.63 -24.75 51.27
#